data_AF-A0A3D1M7N4-F1
#
_entry.id   AF-A0A3D1M7N4-F1
#
_cell.length_a   1.000
_cell.length_b   1.000
_cell.length_c   1.000
_cell.angle_alpha   90.00
_cell.angle_beta   90.00
_cell.angle_gamma   90.00
#
_symmetry.space_group_name_H-M   'P 1'
#
loop_
_entity.id
_entity.type
_entity.pdbx_description
1 polymer ?
#
loop_
_entity_poly.entity_id
_entity_poly.type
_entity_poly.pdbx_seq_one_letter_code
_entity_poly.pdbx_strand_id
1 'polypeptide(L)'
;MTKEVIITLRGVQFGGAEDSAQPVEIVTPGEYYYKNGQHYLIFEETTEGFREVTHNLYKFTEDRLMVHKKGLIDTEMIFEKGKKTISAYHTPFGRMDMNIAATDFCLKVSENQLDYRVDYALNMGEGFAADCQVNF
;
A
#
# COMPACT_ATOMS: atom_id res chain seq x y z
N MET A 1 -12.83 4.14 18.62
CA MET A 1 -12.84 2.71 19.00
C MET A 1 -12.08 1.96 17.94
N THR A 2 -11.19 1.05 18.33
CA THR A 2 -10.46 0.14 17.43
C THR A 2 -11.29 -1.12 17.23
N LYS A 3 -11.32 -1.65 16.01
CA LYS A 3 -11.99 -2.90 15.64
C LYS A 3 -10.95 -3.88 15.09
N GLU A 4 -11.02 -5.13 15.52
CA GLU A 4 -10.31 -6.23 14.85
C GLU A 4 -11.02 -6.53 13.52
N VAL A 5 -10.24 -6.69 12.45
CA VAL A 5 -10.75 -6.91 11.09
C VAL A 5 -9.92 -7.96 10.36
N ILE A 6 -10.50 -8.57 9.33
CA ILE A 6 -9.77 -9.35 8.33
C ILE A 6 -9.55 -8.44 7.12
N ILE A 7 -8.30 -8.35 6.67
CA ILE A 7 -7.87 -7.46 5.59
C ILE A 7 -7.58 -8.34 4.38
N THR A 8 -8.13 -7.98 3.23
CA THR A 8 -7.83 -8.61 1.94
C THR A 8 -7.19 -7.57 1.03
N LEU A 9 -5.87 -7.49 1.04
CA LEU A 9 -5.11 -6.57 0.21
C LEU A 9 -4.84 -7.23 -1.14
N ARG A 10 -5.24 -6.60 -2.24
CA ARG A 10 -4.76 -6.95 -3.57
C ARG A 10 -4.02 -5.79 -4.20
N GLY A 11 -2.95 -6.09 -4.91
CA GLY A 11 -2.17 -5.10 -5.61
C GLY A 11 -1.10 -5.74 -6.47
N VAL A 12 -0.08 -4.95 -6.81
CA VAL A 12 1.07 -5.40 -7.59
C VAL A 12 2.31 -5.33 -6.72
N GLN A 13 3.03 -6.45 -6.62
CA GLN A 13 4.36 -6.50 -6.02
C GLN A 13 5.42 -6.49 -7.11
N PHE A 14 6.45 -5.69 -6.90
CA PHE A 14 7.65 -5.66 -7.73
C PHE A 14 8.77 -6.33 -6.92
N GLY A 15 9.25 -7.47 -7.38
CA GLY A 15 10.28 -8.23 -6.66
C GLY A 15 11.30 -8.83 -7.62
N GLY A 16 12.53 -8.30 -7.57
CA GLY A 16 13.80 -8.91 -7.99
C GLY A 16 13.96 -9.51 -9.41
N ALA A 17 15.20 -9.45 -9.93
CA ALA A 17 15.77 -10.08 -11.15
C ALA A 17 15.05 -9.86 -12.51
N GLU A 18 13.73 -9.84 -12.54
CA GLU A 18 12.92 -9.52 -13.70
C GLU A 18 12.03 -8.35 -13.28
N ASP A 19 12.19 -7.17 -13.89
CA ASP A 19 11.40 -5.94 -13.69
C ASP A 19 9.91 -6.15 -14.06
N SER A 20 9.26 -7.16 -13.50
CA SER A 20 7.92 -7.62 -13.83
C SER A 20 7.00 -7.42 -12.63
N ALA A 21 5.90 -6.73 -12.90
CA ALA A 21 4.78 -6.56 -12.00
C ALA A 21 4.07 -7.91 -11.79
N GLN A 22 4.00 -8.41 -10.56
CA GLN A 22 3.21 -9.62 -10.24
C GLN A 22 2.01 -9.25 -9.36
N PRO A 23 0.79 -9.73 -9.69
CA PRO A 23 -0.35 -9.53 -8.82
C PRO A 23 -0.13 -10.29 -7.50
N VAL A 24 -0.44 -9.63 -6.39
CA VAL A 24 -0.36 -10.21 -5.04
C VAL A 24 -1.71 -10.05 -4.34
N GLU A 25 -2.13 -11.09 -3.62
CA GLU A 25 -3.28 -11.06 -2.72
C GLU A 25 -2.82 -11.53 -1.33
N ILE A 26 -3.09 -10.72 -0.31
CA ILE A 26 -2.72 -10.99 1.08
C ILE A 26 -4.00 -10.96 1.90
N VAL A 27 -4.24 -12.02 2.67
CA VAL A 27 -5.31 -12.08 3.67
C VAL A 27 -4.68 -12.15 5.05
N THR A 28 -4.89 -11.12 5.87
CA THR A 28 -4.25 -11.00 7.19
C THR A 28 -5.18 -10.37 8.21
N PRO A 29 -5.14 -10.77 9.49
CA PRO A 29 -5.82 -10.03 10.54
C PRO A 29 -5.15 -8.67 10.76
N GLY A 30 -5.94 -7.70 11.22
CA GLY A 30 -5.41 -6.40 11.60
C GLY A 30 -6.40 -5.57 12.41
N GLU A 31 -6.03 -4.32 12.60
CA GLU A 31 -6.81 -3.36 13.36
C GLU A 31 -7.27 -2.21 12.47
N TYR A 32 -8.55 -1.88 12.57
CA TYR A 32 -9.14 -0.72 11.93
C TYR A 32 -9.62 0.29 12.97
N TYR A 33 -9.39 1.57 12.71
CA TYR A 33 -10.08 2.63 13.43
C TYR A 33 -10.28 3.88 12.57
N TYR A 34 -11.30 4.66 12.92
CA TYR A 34 -11.57 5.96 12.33
C TYR A 34 -11.37 7.05 13.37
N LYS A 35 -10.55 8.06 13.06
CA LYS A 35 -10.21 9.16 13.96
C LYS A 35 -9.89 10.43 13.18
N ASN A 36 -10.40 11.57 13.63
CA ASN A 36 -10.11 12.89 13.06
C ASN A 36 -10.35 12.98 11.53
N GLY A 37 -11.41 12.36 11.02
CA GLY A 37 -11.71 12.41 9.59
C GLY A 37 -10.89 11.44 8.73
N GLN A 38 -10.10 10.56 9.33
CA GLN A 38 -9.20 9.64 8.64
C GLN A 38 -9.42 8.20 9.07
N HIS A 39 -9.32 7.29 8.12
CA HIS A 39 -9.29 5.85 8.34
C HIS A 39 -7.86 5.38 8.57
N TYR A 40 -7.72 4.40 9.46
CA TYR A 40 -6.46 3.80 9.83
C TYR A 40 -6.60 2.29 9.78
N LEU A 41 -5.62 1.64 9.19
CA LEU A 41 -5.52 0.19 9.09
C LEU A 41 -4.09 -0.20 9.49
N ILE A 42 -3.96 -1.09 10.47
CA ILE A 42 -2.69 -1.55 11.03
C ILE A 42 -2.65 -3.06 10.93
N PHE A 43 -1.55 -3.60 10.39
CA PHE A 43 -1.38 -5.04 10.24
C PHE A 43 0.09 -5.40 10.07
N GLU A 44 0.39 -6.69 10.13
CA GLU A 44 1.73 -7.23 10.00
C GLU A 44 1.82 -8.14 8.78
N GLU A 45 2.97 -8.09 8.11
CA GLU A 45 3.33 -8.97 6.99
C GLU A 45 4.58 -9.77 7.38
N THR A 46 4.54 -11.08 7.15
CA THR A 46 5.71 -11.95 7.23
C THR A 46 6.14 -12.33 5.81
N THR A 47 7.44 -12.38 5.57
CA THR A 47 8.01 -12.75 4.26
C THR A 47 8.77 -14.06 4.41
N GLU A 48 8.46 -15.04 3.55
CA GLU A 48 9.16 -16.32 3.55
C GLU A 48 10.68 -16.11 3.38
N GLY A 49 11.46 -16.84 4.18
CA GLY A 49 12.92 -16.72 4.20
C GLY A 49 13.46 -15.58 5.08
N PHE A 50 12.60 -14.71 5.62
CA PHE A 50 13.01 -13.64 6.54
C PHE A 50 12.35 -13.82 7.91
N ARG A 51 13.09 -13.47 8.98
CA ARG A 51 12.57 -13.48 10.36
C ARG A 51 11.95 -12.16 10.78
N GLU A 52 12.31 -11.08 10.09
CA GLU A 52 11.86 -9.74 10.41
C GLU A 52 10.44 -9.53 9.87
N VAL A 53 9.58 -8.95 10.70
CA VAL A 53 8.20 -8.63 10.38
C VAL A 53 8.15 -7.23 9.76
N THR A 54 7.29 -7.05 8.76
CA THR A 54 6.98 -5.70 8.26
C THR A 54 5.69 -5.21 8.91
N HIS A 55 5.78 -4.13 9.67
CA HIS A 55 4.63 -3.45 10.24
C HIS A 55 4.05 -2.46 9.23
N ASN A 56 2.74 -2.56 8.99
CA ASN A 56 2.02 -1.75 8.03
C ASN A 56 1.08 -0.79 8.74
N LEU A 57 1.11 0.48 8.33
CA LEU A 57 0.16 1.51 8.74
C LEU A 57 -0.36 2.23 7.50
N TYR A 58 -1.64 1.99 7.19
CA TYR A 58 -2.32 2.67 6.10
C TYR A 58 -3.20 3.75 6.71
N LYS A 59 -3.05 4.98 6.22
CA LYS A 59 -3.91 6.12 6.58
C LYS A 59 -4.56 6.66 5.33
N PHE A 60 -5.88 6.79 5.33
CA PHE A 60 -6.58 7.15 4.11
C PHE A 60 -7.86 7.97 4.32
N THR A 61 -8.17 8.75 3.30
CA THR A 61 -9.38 9.55 3.07
C THR A 61 -9.93 9.20 1.69
N GLU A 62 -11.00 9.89 1.27
CA GLU A 62 -11.60 9.69 -0.06
C GLU A 62 -10.66 10.02 -1.24
N ASP A 63 -9.59 10.78 -1.01
CA ASP A 63 -8.71 11.35 -2.05
C ASP A 63 -7.21 11.15 -1.79
N ARG A 64 -6.85 10.49 -0.68
CA ARG A 64 -5.46 10.29 -0.28
C ARG A 64 -5.28 8.96 0.45
N LEU A 65 -4.18 8.29 0.14
CA LEU A 65 -3.68 7.12 0.86
C LEU A 65 -2.22 7.34 1.21
N MET A 66 -1.87 7.06 2.45
CA MET A 66 -0.50 6.93 2.92
C MET A 66 -0.27 5.49 3.37
N VAL A 67 0.72 4.84 2.80
CA VAL A 67 1.20 3.51 3.22
C VAL A 67 2.55 3.70 3.86
N HIS A 68 2.66 3.33 5.13
CA HIS A 68 3.93 3.30 5.85
C HIS A 68 4.27 1.86 6.19
N LYS A 69 5.41 1.38 5.72
CA LYS A 69 5.96 0.06 6.04
C LYS A 69 7.24 0.25 6.85
N LYS A 70 7.39 -0.55 7.91
CA LYS A 70 8.57 -0.52 8.77
C LYS A 70 9.06 -1.93 9.14
N GLY A 71 10.37 -2.17 9.09
CA GLY A 71 11.01 -3.44 9.43
C GLY A 71 11.80 -3.99 8.25
N LEU A 72 11.45 -5.20 7.79
CA LEU A 72 12.13 -5.83 6.65
C LEU A 72 12.08 -4.96 5.37
N ILE A 73 10.95 -4.29 5.17
CA ILE A 73 10.76 -3.28 4.14
C ILE A 73 10.43 -1.96 4.84
N ASP A 74 11.24 -0.93 4.58
CA ASP A 74 11.02 0.43 5.08
C ASP A 74 10.62 1.36 3.92
N THR A 75 9.39 1.90 3.98
CA THR A 75 8.92 2.85 2.98
C THR A 75 7.80 3.76 3.48
N GLU A 76 7.66 4.90 2.81
CA GLU A 76 6.48 5.75 2.88
C GLU A 76 5.99 6.05 1.45
N MET A 77 4.80 5.55 1.14
CA MET A 77 4.10 5.81 -0.12
C MET A 77 2.95 6.78 0.11
N ILE A 78 2.90 7.84 -0.70
CA ILE A 78 1.84 8.84 -0.65
C ILE A 78 1.13 8.83 -2.00
N PHE A 79 -0.11 8.37 -2.01
CA PHE A 79 -1.03 8.47 -3.13
C PHE A 79 -1.94 9.66 -2.89
N GLU A 80 -1.91 10.65 -3.77
CA GLU A 80 -2.74 11.85 -3.65
C GLU A 80 -3.28 12.22 -5.03
N LYS A 81 -4.60 12.39 -5.13
CA LYS A 81 -5.27 12.60 -6.43
C LYS A 81 -4.70 13.80 -7.16
N GLY A 82 -4.24 13.59 -8.39
CA GLY A 82 -3.70 14.65 -9.25
C GLY A 82 -2.28 15.11 -8.88
N LYS A 83 -1.60 14.44 -7.94
CA LYS A 83 -0.20 14.71 -7.61
C LYS A 83 0.71 13.55 -8.00
N LYS A 84 1.94 13.91 -8.36
CA LYS A 84 3.06 12.97 -8.50
C LYS A 84 3.89 13.01 -7.22
N THR A 85 4.17 11.85 -6.66
CA THR A 85 5.00 11.70 -5.46
C THR A 85 6.17 10.77 -5.76
N ILE A 86 7.27 10.95 -5.03
CA ILE A 86 8.43 10.06 -5.09
C ILE A 86 8.49 9.33 -3.76
N SER A 87 8.59 8.00 -3.82
CA SER A 87 8.70 7.14 -2.67
C SER A 87 9.97 6.33 -2.73
N ALA A 88 10.72 6.33 -1.63
CA ALA A 88 11.90 5.51 -1.47
C ALA A 88 11.50 4.17 -0.83
N TYR A 89 11.74 3.09 -1.56
CA TYR A 89 11.61 1.72 -1.08
C TYR A 89 12.97 1.24 -0.61
N HIS A 90 13.10 0.95 0.69
CA HIS A 90 14.29 0.30 1.23
C HIS A 90 13.98 -1.18 1.43
N THR A 91 14.65 -2.01 0.64
CA THR A 91 14.57 -3.47 0.73
C THR A 91 15.91 -4.02 1.22
N PRO A 92 15.98 -5.29 1.64
CA PRO A 92 17.25 -5.93 1.99
C PRO A 92 18.29 -5.95 0.86
N PHE A 93 17.86 -5.75 -0.40
CA PHE A 93 18.71 -5.75 -1.58
C PHE A 93 19.15 -4.35 -2.03
N GLY A 94 18.66 -3.29 -1.37
CA GLY A 94 19.00 -1.91 -1.68
C GLY A 94 17.79 -0.98 -1.72
N ARG A 95 18.08 0.27 -2.08
CA ARG A 95 17.09 1.34 -2.23
C ARG A 95 16.61 1.44 -3.67
N MET A 96 15.30 1.60 -3.84
CA MET A 96 14.65 1.87 -5.13
C MET A 96 13.77 3.12 -5.00
N ASP A 97 13.88 4.05 -5.93
CA ASP A 97 13.01 5.24 -5.97
C ASP A 97 11.89 5.01 -6.99
N MET A 98 10.66 5.29 -6.58
CA MET A 98 9.43 5.04 -7.35
C MET A 98 8.63 6.32 -7.50
N ASN A 99 8.20 6.63 -8.72
CA ASN A 99 7.26 7.72 -8.98
C ASN A 99 5.84 7.19 -9.00
N ILE A 100 4.96 7.77 -8.19
CA ILE A 100 3.56 7.41 -8.06
C ILE A 100 2.71 8.56 -8.57
N ALA A 101 1.75 8.28 -9.45
CA ALA A 101 0.75 9.23 -9.91
C ALA A 101 -0.65 8.66 -9.70
N ALA A 102 -1.32 9.07 -8.61
CA ALA A 102 -2.66 8.58 -8.29
C ALA A 102 -3.72 9.29 -9.14
N THR A 103 -4.60 8.51 -9.77
CA THR A 103 -5.57 8.97 -10.77
C THR A 103 -6.98 8.96 -10.24
N ASP A 104 -7.38 7.90 -9.53
CA ASP A 104 -8.71 7.78 -8.97
C ASP A 104 -8.75 7.03 -7.65
N PHE A 105 -9.80 7.32 -6.88
CA PHE A 105 -10.03 6.79 -5.54
C PHE A 105 -11.50 6.45 -5.38
N CYS A 106 -11.79 5.32 -4.77
CA CYS A 106 -13.15 4.92 -4.44
C CYS A 106 -13.18 4.35 -3.03
N LEU A 107 -13.78 5.09 -2.09
CA LEU A 107 -14.05 4.64 -0.73
C LEU A 107 -15.54 4.31 -0.59
N LYS A 108 -15.85 3.09 -0.16
CA LYS A 108 -17.20 2.66 0.20
C LYS A 108 -17.19 2.13 1.62
N VAL A 109 -18.01 2.72 2.47
CA VAL A 109 -18.16 2.31 3.87
C VAL A 109 -19.57 1.82 4.08
N SER A 110 -19.71 0.61 4.60
CA SER A 110 -20.96 0.01 5.06
C SER A 110 -20.83 -0.37 6.54
N GLU A 111 -21.88 -0.94 7.13
CA GLU A 111 -21.92 -1.24 8.58
C GLU A 111 -20.75 -2.13 9.04
N ASN A 112 -20.40 -3.14 8.23
CA ASN A 112 -19.41 -4.17 8.58
C ASN A 112 -18.30 -4.37 7.54
N GLN A 113 -18.27 -3.55 6.49
CA GLN A 113 -17.28 -3.65 5.42
C GLN A 113 -16.86 -2.26 4.96
N LEU A 114 -15.57 -2.13 4.67
CA LEU A 114 -14.97 -0.97 4.02
C LEU A 114 -14.26 -1.51 2.78
N ASP A 115 -14.57 -0.95 1.62
CA ASP A 115 -13.86 -1.23 0.38
C ASP A 115 -13.17 0.05 -0.06
N TYR A 116 -11.87 -0.01 -0.25
CA TYR A 116 -11.07 1.10 -0.74
C TYR A 116 -10.29 0.69 -1.97
N ARG A 117 -10.37 1.50 -3.02
CA ARG A 117 -9.63 1.30 -4.28
C ARG A 117 -8.87 2.56 -4.63
N VAL A 118 -7.61 2.39 -5.02
CA VAL A 118 -6.78 3.45 -5.59
C VAL A 118 -6.23 2.99 -6.93
N ASP A 119 -6.48 3.78 -7.96
CA ASP A 119 -5.96 3.58 -9.31
C ASP A 119 -4.78 4.55 -9.51
N TYR A 120 -3.60 4.04 -9.87
CA TYR A 120 -2.39 4.85 -9.95
C TYR A 120 -1.43 4.34 -11.03
N ALA A 121 -0.68 5.26 -11.64
CA ALA A 121 0.44 4.92 -12.50
C ALA A 121 1.73 4.90 -11.68
N LEU A 122 2.57 3.90 -11.92
CA LEU A 122 3.84 3.70 -11.24
C LEU A 122 4.99 3.72 -12.24
N ASN A 123 6.03 4.52 -12.01
CA ASN A 123 7.24 4.53 -12.83
C ASN A 123 8.49 4.25 -11.97
N MET A 124 9.39 3.41 -12.47
CA MET A 124 10.68 3.10 -11.86
C MET A 124 11.81 3.57 -12.79
N GLY A 125 12.63 4.52 -12.34
CA GLY A 125 13.69 5.09 -13.18
C GLY A 125 13.16 5.80 -14.44
N GLU A 126 13.82 5.60 -15.59
CA GLU A 126 13.45 6.22 -16.88
C GLU A 126 12.47 5.38 -17.72
N GLY A 127 12.01 4.23 -17.23
CA GLY A 127 11.22 3.24 -17.98
C GLY A 127 9.89 2.83 -17.32
N PHE A 128 8.92 2.55 -18.21
CA PHE A 128 7.54 2.04 -18.06
C PHE A 128 6.66 2.48 -16.87
N ALA A 129 5.50 3.03 -17.23
CA ALA A 129 4.36 3.33 -16.39
C ALA A 129 3.46 2.08 -16.28
N ALA A 130 3.50 1.36 -15.16
CA ALA A 130 2.50 0.33 -14.90
C ALA A 130 1.24 1.00 -14.37
N ASP A 131 0.11 0.82 -15.05
CA ASP A 131 -1.20 1.13 -14.49
C ASP A 131 -1.53 0.07 -13.44
N CYS A 132 -1.58 0.53 -12.19
CA CYS A 132 -1.72 -0.32 -11.03
C CYS A 132 -3.01 0.03 -10.29
N GLN A 133 -3.50 -0.97 -9.55
CA GLN A 133 -4.62 -0.82 -8.65
C GLN A 133 -4.22 -1.44 -7.32
N VAL A 134 -4.54 -0.75 -6.23
CA VAL A 134 -4.55 -1.33 -4.89
C VAL A 134 -5.97 -1.34 -4.36
N ASN A 135 -6.40 -2.46 -3.79
CA ASN A 135 -7.69 -2.59 -3.15
C ASN A 135 -7.60 -3.34 -1.83
N PHE A 136 -8.35 -2.88 -0.82
CA PHE A 136 -8.45 -3.50 0.49
C PHE A 136 -9.74 -3.11 1.22
#